data_AF-A0A377A180-F1
#
_entry.id   AF-A0A377A180-F1
#
_cell.length_a   1.000
_cell.length_b   1.000
_cell.length_c   1.000
_cell.angle_alpha   90.00
_cell.angle_beta   90.00
_cell.angle_gamma   90.00
#
_symmetry.space_group_name_H-M   'P 1'
#
loop_
_entity.id
_entity.type
_entity.pdbx_description
1 polymer ?
#
loop_
_entity_poly.entity_id
_entity_poly.type
_entity_poly.pdbx_seq_one_letter_code
_entity_poly.pdbx_strand_id
1 'polypeptide(L)'
;MPPRALLLVDLQNDFCAGGALAVPEGDSTVDVANRLIDWCQSRGEAVIASQDWHPANHGSFASQHWCRALYARSTRRFATNLLASSLCAEQ
;
A
#
# COMPACT_ATOMS: atom_id res chain seq x y z
N MET A 1 14.99 -16.81 -22.83
CA MET A 1 14.81 -15.64 -21.94
C MET A 1 14.81 -16.13 -20.51
N PRO A 2 15.35 -15.37 -19.55
CA PRO A 2 15.23 -15.71 -18.13
C PRO A 2 13.74 -15.69 -17.71
N PRO A 3 13.35 -16.47 -16.69
CA PRO A 3 12.00 -16.45 -16.15
C PRO A 3 11.64 -15.05 -15.64
N ARG A 4 10.37 -14.69 -15.78
CA ARG A 4 9.82 -13.37 -15.44
C ARG A 4 8.60 -13.55 -14.55
N ALA A 5 8.31 -12.54 -13.74
CA ALA A 5 7.14 -12.52 -12.87
C ALA A 5 6.59 -11.09 -12.76
N LEU A 6 5.29 -11.00 -12.51
CA LEU A 6 4.61 -9.77 -12.08
C LEU A 6 4.50 -9.76 -10.55
N LEU A 7 5.00 -8.70 -9.92
CA LEU A 7 4.81 -8.45 -8.49
C LEU A 7 3.85 -7.27 -8.31
N LEU A 8 2.70 -7.53 -7.70
CA LEU A 8 1.73 -6.53 -7.29
C LEU A 8 2.06 -6.12 -5.86
N VAL A 9 2.40 -4.85 -5.64
CA VAL A 9 2.80 -4.36 -4.32
C VAL A 9 1.68 -3.57 -3.70
N ASP A 10 1.15 -4.07 -2.58
CA ASP A 10 0.25 -3.36 -1.67
C ASP A 10 -0.97 -2.72 -2.37
N LEU A 11 -1.54 -3.43 -3.35
CA LEU A 11 -2.83 -3.09 -3.96
C LEU A 11 -3.98 -3.46 -3.01
N GLN A 12 -4.08 -2.70 -1.92
CA GLN A 12 -5.04 -2.91 -0.83
C GLN A 12 -5.97 -1.71 -0.68
N ASN A 13 -7.17 -1.96 -0.15
CA ASN A 13 -8.20 -0.93 0.07
C ASN A 13 -7.70 0.28 0.86
N ASP A 14 -6.79 0.07 1.82
CA ASP A 14 -6.24 1.15 2.64
C ASP A 14 -5.46 2.19 1.82
N PHE A 15 -4.93 1.81 0.66
CA PHE A 15 -4.22 2.72 -0.25
C PHE A 15 -5.10 3.25 -1.40
N CYS A 16 -6.35 2.80 -1.48
CA CYS A 16 -7.35 3.24 -2.44
C CYS A 16 -8.23 4.38 -1.89
N ALA A 17 -9.08 4.99 -2.72
CA ALA A 17 -9.95 6.07 -2.30
C ALA A 17 -10.88 5.64 -1.14
N GLY A 18 -10.93 6.46 -0.09
CA GLY A 18 -11.68 6.16 1.13
C GLY A 18 -10.92 5.26 2.12
N GLY A 19 -9.75 4.76 1.73
CA GLY A 19 -8.83 4.03 2.61
C GLY A 19 -8.11 4.94 3.61
N ALA A 20 -7.56 4.30 4.63
CA ALA A 20 -6.81 4.97 5.69
C ALA A 20 -5.56 5.74 5.24
N LEU A 21 -4.91 5.22 4.21
CA LEU A 21 -3.68 5.71 3.60
C LEU A 21 -3.88 5.98 2.11
N ALA A 22 -5.08 6.44 1.74
CA ALA A 22 -5.48 6.66 0.37
C ALA A 22 -4.42 7.43 -0.42
N VAL A 23 -3.91 6.80 -1.48
CA VAL A 23 -3.00 7.42 -2.43
C VAL A 23 -3.83 8.10 -3.51
N PRO A 24 -3.51 9.35 -3.91
CA PRO A 24 -4.20 9.99 -5.02
C PRO A 24 -4.19 9.10 -6.27
N GLU A 25 -5.37 8.88 -6.84
CA GLU A 25 -5.58 8.03 -8.03
C GLU A 25 -5.19 6.54 -7.84
N GLY A 26 -5.05 6.06 -6.59
CA GLY A 26 -4.68 4.67 -6.30
C GLY A 26 -5.57 3.63 -6.98
N ASP A 27 -6.89 3.86 -6.98
CA ASP A 27 -7.90 2.97 -7.60
C ASP A 27 -7.66 2.75 -9.11
N SER A 28 -7.12 3.75 -9.80
CA SER A 28 -6.87 3.65 -11.24
C SER A 28 -5.82 2.58 -11.58
N THR A 29 -4.99 2.19 -10.59
CA THR A 29 -3.97 1.15 -10.74
C THR A 29 -4.60 -0.25 -10.85
N VAL A 30 -5.80 -0.45 -10.29
CA VAL A 30 -6.48 -1.77 -10.29
C VAL A 30 -6.76 -2.25 -11.71
N ASP A 31 -7.24 -1.37 -12.59
CA ASP A 31 -7.51 -1.71 -13.99
C ASP A 31 -6.24 -2.09 -14.75
N VAL A 32 -5.13 -1.41 -14.45
CA VAL A 32 -3.82 -1.71 -15.06
C VAL A 32 -3.31 -3.06 -14.55
N ALA A 33 -3.42 -3.31 -13.25
CA ALA A 33 -3.03 -4.58 -12.64
C ALA A 33 -3.79 -5.76 -13.26
N ASN A 34 -5.12 -5.66 -13.40
CA ASN A 34 -5.94 -6.71 -14.01
C ASN A 34 -5.47 -7.05 -15.43
N ARG A 35 -5.21 -6.03 -16.27
CA ARG A 35 -4.69 -6.25 -17.64
C ARG A 35 -3.32 -6.93 -17.65
N LEU A 36 -2.45 -6.58 -16.71
CA LEU A 36 -1.12 -7.18 -16.61
C LEU A 36 -1.16 -8.61 -16.08
N ILE A 37 -2.09 -8.92 -15.16
CA ILE A 37 -2.34 -10.28 -14.68
C ILE A 37 -2.74 -11.17 -15.86
N ASP A 38 -3.73 -10.76 -16.65
CA ASP A 38 -4.17 -11.51 -17.84
C ASP A 38 -3.01 -11.71 -18.83
N TRP A 39 -2.23 -10.65 -19.05
CA TRP A 39 -1.06 -10.70 -19.91
C TRP A 39 0.00 -11.68 -19.40
N CYS A 40 0.29 -11.73 -18.10
CA CYS A 40 1.21 -12.70 -17.47
C CYS A 40 0.68 -14.13 -17.50
N GLN A 41 -0.58 -14.34 -17.16
CA GLN A 41 -1.21 -15.65 -17.16
C GLN A 41 -1.21 -16.29 -18.55
N SER A 42 -1.53 -15.52 -19.60
CA SER A 42 -1.50 -16.00 -20.99
C SER A 42 -0.12 -16.47 -21.48
N ARG A 43 0.95 -16.09 -20.78
CA ARG A 43 2.34 -16.46 -21.11
C ARG A 43 2.94 -17.43 -20.09
N GLY A 44 2.16 -17.90 -19.12
CA GLY A 44 2.62 -18.79 -18.06
C GLY A 44 3.64 -18.14 -17.12
N GLU A 45 3.63 -16.81 -17.00
CA GLU A 45 4.50 -16.07 -16.08
C GLU A 45 3.87 -16.02 -14.68
N ALA A 46 4.71 -16.06 -13.65
CA ALA A 46 4.24 -16.01 -12.27
C ALA A 46 3.64 -14.63 -11.95
N VAL A 47 2.55 -14.63 -11.18
CA VAL A 47 1.93 -13.44 -10.63
C VAL A 47 1.94 -13.58 -9.11
N ILE A 48 2.56 -12.63 -8.42
CA ILE A 48 2.70 -12.60 -6.96
C ILE A 48 2.14 -11.27 -6.47
N ALA A 49 1.45 -11.29 -5.33
CA ALA A 49 1.00 -10.07 -4.65
C ALA A 49 1.60 -10.02 -3.24
N SER A 50 2.05 -8.84 -2.81
CA SER A 50 2.33 -8.56 -1.40
C SER A 50 1.09 -8.00 -0.72
N GLN A 51 1.05 -8.18 0.60
CA GLN A 51 0.06 -7.57 1.47
C GLN A 51 0.83 -6.92 2.62
N ASP A 52 0.61 -5.62 2.83
CA ASP A 52 1.02 -4.97 4.06
C ASP A 52 0.12 -5.49 5.19
N TRP A 53 0.74 -6.24 6.11
CA TRP A 53 0.06 -6.96 7.18
C TRP A 53 0.69 -6.58 8.51
N HIS A 54 -0.03 -5.81 9.30
CA HIS A 54 0.48 -5.23 10.53
C HIS A 54 -0.41 -5.64 11.70
N PRO A 55 0.12 -6.13 12.83
CA PRO A 55 -0.70 -6.28 14.03
C PRO A 55 -1.23 -4.92 14.51
N ALA A 56 -2.35 -4.89 15.24
CA ALA A 56 -2.99 -3.64 15.67
C ALA A 56 -2.07 -2.72 16.51
N ASN A 57 -1.04 -3.29 17.15
CA ASN A 57 -0.03 -2.59 17.92
C ASN A 57 1.29 -2.39 17.16
N HIS A 58 1.27 -2.41 15.83
CA HIS A 58 2.49 -2.28 15.04
C HIS A 58 3.17 -0.92 15.24
N GLY A 59 4.49 -0.94 15.42
CA GLY A 59 5.27 0.25 15.75
C GLY A 59 5.34 1.30 14.64
N SER A 60 4.88 1.01 13.43
CA SER A 60 4.75 2.03 12.37
C SER A 60 3.54 2.96 12.58
N PHE A 61 2.57 2.57 13.40
CA PHE A 61 1.38 3.38 13.64
C PHE A 61 1.68 4.56 14.54
N ALA A 62 1.24 5.75 14.12
CA ALA A 62 1.39 6.97 14.90
C ALA A 62 0.72 6.87 16.29
N SER A 63 -0.33 6.05 16.42
CA SER A 63 -1.03 5.79 17.68
C SER A 63 -0.17 5.08 18.73
N GLN A 64 0.87 4.33 18.32
CA GLN A 64 1.81 3.69 19.25
C GLN A 64 2.83 4.67 19.83
N HIS A 65 2.95 5.86 19.25
CA HIS A 65 3.89 6.89 19.68
C HIS A 65 3.15 8.02 20.38
N TRP A 66 3.49 8.27 21.64
CA TRP A 66 2.95 9.38 22.44
C TRP A 66 3.54 10.73 22.00
N CYS A 67 3.48 11.05 20.71
CA CYS A 67 3.97 12.31 20.19
C CYS A 67 2.87 13.37 20.30
N ARG A 68 2.95 14.14 21.40
CA ARG A 68 2.22 15.40 21.63
C ARG A 68 2.28 16.25 20.36
N ALA A 69 1.13 16.69 19.87
CA ALA A 69 0.96 17.50 18.67
C ALA A 69 2.03 18.61 18.55
N LEU A 70 3.07 18.36 17.76
CA LEU A 70 3.96 19.37 17.23
C LEU A 70 3.75 19.38 15.72
N TYR A 71 2.60 19.90 15.32
CA TYR A 71 2.38 20.36 13.96
C TYR A 71 3.21 21.65 13.75
N ALA A 72 4.52 21.49 13.69
CA ALA A 72 5.46 22.54 13.33
C ALA A 72 6.31 22.05 12.15
N ARG A 73 5.78 22.36 10.97
CA ARG A 73 6.45 22.48 9.68
C ARG A 73 7.98 22.26 9.74
N SER A 74 8.42 21.06 9.36
CA SER A 74 9.82 20.83 8.97
C SER A 74 9.84 20.36 7.53
N THR A 75 10.32 21.25 6.66
CA THR A 75 10.62 20.99 5.26
C THR A 75 11.71 19.93 5.15
N ARG A 76 11.29 18.66 4.97
CA ARG A 76 12.00 17.70 4.14
C ARG A 76 11.00 17.07 3.18
N ARG A 77 11.41 17.02 1.92
CA ARG A 77 10.66 16.47 0.79
C ARG A 77 10.32 14.99 1.05
N PHE A 78 9.12 14.75 1.54
CA PHE A 78 8.23 13.64 1.28
C PHE A 78 6.97 13.98 2.07
N ALA A 79 5.85 14.23 1.40
CA ALA A 79 4.60 14.54 2.07
C ALA A 79 4.06 13.26 2.72
N THR A 80 4.53 12.97 3.93
CA THR A 80 4.05 11.88 4.78
C THR A 80 2.70 12.29 5.38
N ASN A 81 1.64 12.18 4.58
CA ASN A 81 0.33 11.80 5.12
C ASN A 81 0.32 10.27 5.13
N LEU A 82 1.09 9.68 6.05
CA LEU A 82 1.01 8.25 6.34
C LEU A 82 0.56 8.11 7.80
N LEU A 83 -0.71 8.39 8.08
CA LEU A 83 -1.36 7.85 9.26
C LEU A 83 -1.78 6.43 8.91
N ALA A 84 -0.86 5.49 9.02
CA ALA A 84 -1.20 4.08 8.85
C ALA A 84 -2.30 3.75 9.87
N SER A 85 -3.52 3.56 9.37
CA SER A 85 -4.60 3.14 10.25
C SER A 85 -4.31 1.73 10.72
N SER A 86 -4.87 1.41 11.88
CA SER A 86 -4.82 0.09 12.46
C SER A 86 -5.59 -1.00 11.68
N LEU A 87 -6.09 -0.73 10.46
CA LEU A 87 -6.99 -1.64 9.75
C LEU A 87 -6.30 -2.72 8.89
N CYS A 88 -5.01 -2.60 8.56
CA CYS A 88 -4.23 -3.74 8.02
C CYS A 88 -4.02 -4.88 9.05
N ALA A 89 -4.59 -4.76 10.25
CA ALA A 89 -4.52 -5.77 11.31
C ALA A 89 -5.69 -6.77 11.34
N GLU A 90 -6.78 -6.51 10.61
CA GLU A 90 -8.05 -7.23 10.81
C GLU A 90 -8.69 -7.76 9.51
N GLN A 91 -7.96 -7.87 8.38
CA GLN A 91 -8.47 -8.42 7.11
C GLN A 91 -7.88 -9.78 6.71
#